data_AF-A0A6J4HB12-F1
#
_entry.id   AF-A0A6J4HB12-F1
#
_cell.length_a   1.000
_cell.length_b   1.000
_cell.length_c   1.000
_cell.angle_alpha   90.00
_cell.angle_beta   90.00
_cell.angle_gamma   90.00
#
_symmetry.space_group_name_H-M   'P 1'
#
loop_
_entity.id
_entity.type
_entity.pdbx_description
1 polymer ?
#
loop_
_entity_poly.entity_id
_entity_poly.type
_entity_poly.pdbx_seq_one_letter_code
_entity_poly.pdbx_strand_id
1 'polypeptide(L)'
;MTAARAKLELEGHIIDSLLLAKVLDEILDAGADYQILDVVIGRARGDHSRALLALTHPEGAGALDALCSRLAGHGVRRIPDG
;
A
#
# COMPACT_ATOMS: atom_id res chain seq x y z
N MET A 1 20.98 6.06 -8.90
CA MET A 1 20.16 5.06 -8.19
C MET A 1 18.97 4.76 -9.08
N THR A 2 18.63 3.50 -9.30
CA THR A 2 17.50 3.10 -10.16
C THR A 2 16.26 2.98 -9.28
N ALA A 3 15.15 3.58 -9.72
CA ALA A 3 13.89 3.47 -9.00
C ALA A 3 13.46 1.99 -8.86
N ALA A 4 12.86 1.64 -7.72
CA ALA A 4 12.35 0.30 -7.45
C ALA A 4 10.83 0.30 -7.36
N ARG A 5 10.22 -0.86 -7.63
CA ARG A 5 8.77 -1.04 -7.63
C ARG A 5 8.32 -2.22 -6.78
N ALA A 6 7.12 -2.13 -6.24
CA ALA A 6 6.46 -3.22 -5.53
C ALA A 6 4.94 -3.13 -5.66
N LYS A 7 4.26 -4.27 -5.55
CA LYS A 7 2.82 -4.31 -5.36
C LYS A 7 2.48 -4.60 -3.91
N LEU A 8 1.49 -3.87 -3.41
CA LEU A 8 0.97 -4.01 -2.05
C LEU A 8 -0.52 -4.34 -2.10
N GLU A 9 -0.94 -5.23 -1.21
CA GLU A 9 -2.34 -5.53 -0.93
C GLU A 9 -2.69 -5.06 0.48
N LEU A 10 -3.80 -4.35 0.58
CA LEU A 10 -4.40 -3.91 1.83
C LEU A 10 -5.73 -4.63 1.98
N GLU A 11 -5.96 -5.22 3.15
CA GLU A 11 -7.25 -5.83 3.50
C GLU A 11 -7.71 -5.32 4.86
N GLY A 12 -9.00 -5.00 4.96
CA GLY A 12 -9.61 -4.59 6.23
C GLY A 12 -10.77 -3.62 6.04
N HIS A 13 -11.07 -2.87 7.09
CA HIS A 13 -12.11 -1.84 7.06
C HIS A 13 -11.56 -0.55 6.45
N ILE A 14 -11.38 -0.51 5.13
CA ILE A 14 -10.75 0.61 4.42
C ILE A 14 -11.44 1.95 4.72
N ILE A 15 -12.77 1.97 4.73
CA ILE A 15 -13.57 3.18 4.97
C ILE A 15 -13.63 3.53 6.46
N ASP A 16 -14.00 2.58 7.31
CA ASP A 16 -14.26 2.87 8.73
C ASP A 16 -13.01 3.28 9.49
N SER A 17 -11.84 2.73 9.12
CA SER A 17 -10.58 2.93 9.85
C SER A 17 -9.66 3.98 9.21
N LEU A 18 -10.06 4.54 8.06
CA LEU A 18 -9.24 5.41 7.21
C LEU A 18 -7.87 4.79 6.88
N LEU A 19 -7.80 3.45 6.83
CA LEU A 19 -6.55 2.72 6.65
C LEU A 19 -5.88 3.07 5.32
N LEU A 20 -6.67 3.13 4.24
CA LEU A 20 -6.14 3.49 2.93
C LEU A 20 -5.54 4.89 2.96
N ALA A 21 -6.24 5.90 3.50
CA ALA A 21 -5.72 7.26 3.59
C ALA A 21 -4.38 7.31 4.34
N LYS A 22 -4.29 6.68 5.51
CA LYS A 22 -3.05 6.61 6.30
C LYS A 22 -1.89 5.97 5.54
N VAL A 23 -2.15 4.90 4.80
CA VAL A 23 -1.11 4.23 3.99
C VAL A 23 -0.66 5.15 2.85
N LEU A 24 -1.59 5.81 2.16
CA LEU A 24 -1.24 6.75 1.09
C LEU A 24 -0.42 7.94 1.61
N ASP A 25 -0.77 8.49 2.76
CA ASP A 25 -0.01 9.56 3.42
C ASP A 25 1.41 9.08 3.75
N GLU A 26 1.57 7.89 4.35
CA GLU A 26 2.90 7.36 4.68
C GLU A 26 3.77 7.09 3.46
N ILE A 27 3.17 6.68 2.34
CA ILE A 27 3.88 6.50 1.06
C ILE A 27 4.43 7.84 0.57
N LEU A 28 3.59 8.88 0.57
CA LEU A 28 3.98 10.21 0.11
C LEU A 28 5.03 10.85 1.04
N ASP A 29 4.88 10.69 2.35
CA ASP A 29 5.84 11.16 3.36
C ASP A 29 7.20 10.48 3.22
N ALA A 30 7.23 9.24 2.71
CA ALA A 30 8.46 8.52 2.39
C ALA A 30 9.12 8.96 1.07
N GLY A 31 8.50 9.87 0.31
CA GLY A 31 9.00 10.29 -1.00
C GLY A 31 8.79 9.25 -2.11
N ALA A 32 7.89 8.29 -1.89
CA ALA A 32 7.48 7.32 -2.90
C ALA A 32 6.22 7.79 -3.63
N ASP A 33 6.03 7.27 -4.84
CA ASP A 33 4.82 7.46 -5.63
C ASP A 33 3.97 6.18 -5.60
N TYR A 34 2.67 6.32 -5.81
CA TYR A 34 1.74 5.19 -5.84
C TYR A 34 0.73 5.28 -6.99
N GLN A 35 0.27 4.10 -7.40
CA GLN A 35 -0.89 3.94 -8.26
C GLN A 35 -1.85 2.95 -7.61
N ILE A 36 -3.13 3.34 -7.51
CA ILE A 36 -4.20 2.44 -7.13
C ILE A 36 -4.52 1.56 -8.35
N LEU A 37 -4.31 0.24 -8.23
CA LEU A 37 -4.57 -0.72 -9.29
C LEU A 37 -6.00 -1.26 -9.24
N ASP A 38 -6.48 -1.57 -8.04
CA ASP A 38 -7.82 -2.08 -7.80
C ASP A 38 -8.29 -1.72 -6.39
N VAL A 39 -9.60 -1.50 -6.24
CA VAL A 39 -10.24 -1.27 -4.93
C VAL A 39 -11.60 -1.93 -4.93
N VAL A 40 -11.79 -2.84 -4.00
CA VAL A 40 -13.06 -3.49 -3.72
C VAL A 40 -13.53 -3.03 -2.35
N ILE A 41 -14.62 -2.26 -2.31
CA ILE A 41 -15.23 -1.82 -1.05
C ILE A 41 -16.34 -2.80 -0.67
N GLY A 42 -16.24 -3.34 0.54
CA GLY A 42 -17.28 -4.18 1.13
C GLY A 42 -18.62 -3.44 1.21
N ARG A 43 -19.74 -4.11 0.88
CA ARG A 43 -21.06 -3.46 0.80
C ARG A 43 -21.81 -3.50 2.13
N ALA A 44 -21.44 -4.42 3.01
CA ALA A 44 -21.99 -4.56 4.37
C ALA A 44 -20.92 -4.39 5.45
N ARG A 45 -21.34 -4.13 6.70
CA ARG A 45 -20.45 -3.91 7.86
C ARG A 45 -19.48 -5.06 8.20
N GLY A 46 -19.70 -6.25 7.63
CA GLY A 46 -18.83 -7.42 7.81
C GLY A 46 -17.99 -7.78 6.58
N ASP A 47 -18.17 -7.07 5.46
CA ASP A 47 -17.42 -7.35 4.24
C ASP A 47 -16.05 -6.66 4.33
N HIS A 48 -14.99 -7.43 4.18
CA HIS A 48 -13.64 -6.86 4.09
C HIS A 48 -13.50 -6.07 2.79
N SER A 49 -12.95 -4.87 2.89
CA SER A 49 -12.52 -4.10 1.73
C SER A 49 -11.09 -4.47 1.40
N ARG A 50 -10.76 -4.45 0.11
CA ARG A 50 -9.43 -4.73 -0.41
C ARG A 50 -8.96 -3.60 -1.31
N ALA A 51 -7.69 -3.25 -1.25
CA ALA A 51 -7.06 -2.36 -2.21
C ALA A 51 -5.72 -2.95 -2.68
N LEU A 52 -5.44 -2.83 -3.96
CA LEU A 52 -4.16 -3.16 -4.58
C LEU A 52 -3.48 -1.87 -5.03
N LEU A 53 -2.24 -1.70 -4.62
CA LEU A 53 -1.40 -0.54 -4.94
C LEU A 53 -0.13 -0.99 -5.64
N ALA A 54 0.33 -0.23 -6.62
CA ALA A 54 1.71 -0.26 -7.09
C ALA A 54 2.47 0.91 -6.49
N LEU A 55 3.65 0.65 -5.92
CA LEU A 55 4.56 1.66 -5.39
C LEU A 55 5.78 1.81 -6.29
N THR A 56 6.29 3.03 -6.39
CA THR A 56 7.60 3.32 -6.97
C THR A 56 8.40 4.19 -6.01
N HIS A 57 9.61 3.76 -5.64
CA HIS A 57 10.51 4.56 -4.81
C HIS A 57 11.72 5.02 -5.65
N PRO A 58 11.96 6.34 -5.82
CA PRO A 58 13.02 6.86 -6.68
C PRO A 58 14.44 6.51 -6.16
N GLU A 59 14.61 6.41 -4.84
CA GLU A 59 15.88 6.00 -4.21
C GLU A 59 16.22 4.51 -4.36
N GLY A 60 15.32 3.69 -4.91
CA GLY A 60 15.58 2.28 -5.19
C GLY A 60 15.17 1.30 -4.09
N ALA A 61 15.68 0.08 -4.17
CA ALA A 61 15.12 -1.07 -3.45
C ALA A 61 15.25 -0.96 -1.92
N GLY A 62 16.38 -0.46 -1.41
CA GLY A 62 16.58 -0.34 0.04
C GLY A 62 15.55 0.59 0.71
N ALA A 63 15.27 1.73 0.09
CA ALA A 63 14.27 2.67 0.60
C ALA A 63 12.84 2.12 0.46
N LEU A 64 12.56 1.43 -0.66
CA LEU A 64 11.28 0.73 -0.87
C LEU A 64 11.05 -0.37 0.17
N ASP A 65 12.06 -1.18 0.49
CA ASP A 65 11.95 -2.26 1.47
C ASP A 65 11.74 -1.72 2.89
N ALA A 66 12.39 -0.60 3.23
CA ALA A 66 12.16 0.11 4.48
C ALA A 66 10.73 0.64 4.58
N LEU A 67 10.20 1.26 3.51
CA LEU A 67 8.81 1.71 3.44
C LEU A 67 7.84 0.52 3.59
N CYS A 68 8.05 -0.57 2.84
CA CYS A 68 7.20 -1.77 2.92
C CYS A 68 7.18 -2.35 4.34
N SER A 69 8.32 -2.33 5.04
CA SER A 69 8.43 -2.83 6.41
C SER A 69 7.63 -2.00 7.41
N ARG A 70 7.56 -0.67 7.23
CA ARG A 70 6.69 0.18 8.07
C ARG A 70 5.21 -0.05 7.76
N LEU A 71 4.85 -0.09 6.48
CA LEU A 71 3.48 -0.35 6.01
C LEU A 71 2.95 -1.71 6.49
N ALA A 72 3.82 -2.72 6.69
CA ALA A 72 3.43 -4.00 7.25
C ALA A 72 2.80 -3.89 8.65
N GLY A 73 3.18 -2.87 9.44
CA GLY A 73 2.56 -2.58 10.74
C GLY A 73 1.08 -2.16 10.64
N HIS A 74 0.64 -1.73 9.46
CA HIS A 74 -0.74 -1.38 9.16
C HIS A 74 -1.55 -2.55 8.56
N GLY A 75 -0.98 -3.76 8.53
CA GLY A 75 -1.61 -4.95 7.93
C GLY A 75 -1.47 -5.01 6.40
N VAL A 76 -0.62 -4.15 5.81
CA VAL A 76 -0.32 -4.16 4.38
C VAL A 76 0.63 -5.30 4.05
N ARG A 77 0.36 -6.03 2.97
CA ARG A 77 1.21 -7.14 2.52
C ARG A 77 1.82 -6.83 1.17
N ARG A 78 3.12 -7.12 1.01
CA ARG A 78 3.75 -7.09 -0.31
C ARG A 78 3.39 -8.36 -1.07
N ILE A 79 2.96 -8.21 -2.31
CA ILE A 79 2.62 -9.32 -3.20
C ILE A 79 3.62 -9.38 -4.35
N PRO A 80 3.95 -10.58 -4.86
CA PRO A 80 4.82 -10.72 -6.01
C PRO A 80 4.19 -10.09 -7.26
N ASP A 81 5.03 -9.54 -8.12
CA ASP A 81 4.67 -9.25 -9.50
C ASP A 81 4.54 -10.60 -10.21
N GLY A 82 3.30 -11.08 -10.36
CA GLY A 82 2.97 -12.28 -11.14
C GLY A 82 3.37 -12.15 -12.61
#